data_AF-A0A3D1A4T1-F1
#
_entry.id   AF-A0A3D1A4T1-F1
#
_cell.length_a   1.000
_cell.length_b   1.000
_cell.length_c   1.000
_cell.angle_alpha   90.00
_cell.angle_beta   90.00
_cell.angle_gamma   90.00
#
_symmetry.space_group_name_H-M   'P 1'
#
loop_
_entity.id
_entity.type
_entity.pdbx_description
1 polymer ?
#
loop_
_entity_poly.entity_id
_entity_poly.type
_entity_poly.pdbx_seq_one_letter_code
_entity_poly.pdbx_strand_id
1 'polypeptide(L)'
;MDSLAGKIPEIKYSSEAGEIPWDKAVVWTSMPRVGPRVYEWIDAVHIRYVSWSNGIVNIMPEHSSILSSQCQCIVLPSAFVWVGKEVKVG
;
A
#
# COMPACT_ATOMS: atom_id res chain seq x y z
N MET A 1 -6.65 17.48 1.02
CA MET A 1 -6.44 16.22 0.30
C MET A 1 -6.69 15.14 1.33
N ASP A 2 -7.87 14.54 1.33
CA ASP A 2 -8.26 13.58 2.35
C ASP A 2 -7.61 12.24 2.02
N SER A 3 -6.33 12.10 2.37
CA SER A 3 -5.62 10.83 2.21
C SER A 3 -6.20 9.81 3.18
N LEU A 4 -6.41 8.58 2.71
CA LEU A 4 -6.82 7.44 3.55
C LEU A 4 -5.86 7.26 4.74
N ALA A 5 -4.59 7.64 4.57
CA ALA A 5 -3.57 7.65 5.63
C ALA A 5 -3.95 8.52 6.83
N GLY A 6 -4.76 9.57 6.64
CA GLY A 6 -5.27 10.39 7.74
C GLY A 6 -6.29 9.67 8.62
N LYS A 7 -6.90 8.57 8.14
CA LYS A 7 -7.86 7.75 8.88
C LYS A 7 -7.32 6.38 9.26
N ILE A 8 -6.36 5.86 8.51
CA ILE A 8 -5.79 4.52 8.69
C ILE A 8 -4.29 4.65 8.97
N PRO A 9 -3.85 4.52 10.24
CA PRO A 9 -2.45 4.72 10.64
C PRO A 9 -1.45 3.77 9.97
N GLU A 10 -1.92 2.60 9.51
CA GLU A 10 -1.11 1.58 8.85
C GLU A 10 -0.82 1.91 7.37
N ILE A 11 -1.54 2.89 6.79
CA ILE A 11 -1.24 3.44 5.47
C ILE A 11 -0.37 4.66 5.67
N LYS A 12 0.87 4.57 5.22
CA LYS A 12 1.86 5.65 5.31
C LYS A 12 2.02 6.32 3.95
N TYR A 13 2.55 7.54 3.94
CA TYR A 13 2.82 8.27 2.72
C TYR A 13 4.04 9.17 2.84
N SER A 14 4.71 9.41 1.72
CA SER A 14 5.83 10.34 1.61
C SER A 14 6.02 10.77 0.16
N SER A 15 6.56 11.97 -0.05
CA SER A 15 7.05 12.38 -1.37
C SER A 15 8.53 12.03 -1.57
N GLU A 16 9.22 11.59 -0.51
CA GLU A 16 10.65 11.29 -0.51
C GLU A 16 10.88 9.78 -0.68
N ALA A 17 11.53 9.39 -1.78
CA ALA A 17 11.73 7.98 -2.09
C ALA A 17 12.64 7.25 -1.08
N GLY A 18 13.52 7.97 -0.39
CA GLY A 18 14.44 7.41 0.61
C GLY A 18 13.78 6.98 1.93
N GLU A 19 12.56 7.44 2.20
CA GLU A 19 11.83 7.09 3.43
C GLU A 19 11.04 5.78 3.28
N ILE A 20 10.91 5.28 2.05
CA ILE A 20 10.05 4.16 1.73
C ILE A 20 10.80 2.85 2.00
N PRO A 21 10.22 1.91 2.77
CA PRO A 21 10.81 0.60 2.99
C PRO A 21 10.53 -0.32 1.79
N TRP A 22 11.15 -0.03 0.64
CA TRP A 22 10.91 -0.69 -0.65
C TRP A 22 10.96 -2.22 -0.63
N ASP A 23 11.77 -2.79 0.25
CA ASP A 23 11.91 -4.24 0.39
C ASP A 23 10.80 -4.88 1.25
N LYS A 24 10.16 -4.10 2.12
CA LYS A 24 9.29 -4.57 3.20
C LYS A 24 7.87 -4.02 3.14
N ALA A 25 7.46 -3.48 2.00
CA ALA A 25 6.15 -2.87 1.85
C ALA A 25 5.55 -3.09 0.47
N VAL A 26 4.24 -2.94 0.38
CA VAL A 26 3.56 -2.69 -0.90
C VAL A 26 3.41 -1.20 -1.04
N VAL A 27 3.98 -0.64 -2.10
CA VAL A 27 4.02 0.79 -2.37
C VAL A 27 3.24 1.06 -3.65
N TRP A 28 2.41 2.10 -3.66
CA TRP A 28 1.79 2.60 -4.88
C TRP A 28 1.92 4.10 -4.94
N THR A 29 1.80 4.65 -6.13
CA THR A 29 1.80 6.10 -6.30
C THR A 29 0.39 6.64 -6.31
N SER A 30 0.14 7.72 -5.57
CA SER A 30 -1.00 8.59 -5.78
C SER A 30 -0.53 9.86 -6.51
N MET A 31 -1.24 10.23 -7.59
CA MET A 31 -0.94 11.44 -8.35
C MET A 31 -1.87 12.56 -7.85
N PRO A 32 -1.36 13.53 -7.06
CA PRO A 32 -2.15 14.70 -6.72
C PRO A 32 -2.49 15.49 -7.99
N ARG A 33 -3.64 16.18 -7.99
CA ARG A 33 -4.00 17.10 -9.10
C ARG A 33 -2.94 18.19 -9.32
N VAL A 34 -2.25 18.57 -8.25
CA VAL A 34 -1.15 19.55 -8.23
C VAL A 34 -0.13 19.08 -7.19
N GLY A 35 1.14 18.93 -7.58
CA GLY A 35 2.23 18.57 -6.66
C GLY A 35 3.11 17.41 -7.13
N PRO A 36 4.16 17.08 -6.36
CA PRO A 36 5.03 15.95 -6.67
C PRO A 36 4.29 14.62 -6.53
N ARG A 37 4.84 13.57 -7.12
CA ARG A 37 4.37 12.19 -6.93
C ARG A 37 4.44 11.84 -5.44
N VAL A 38 3.33 11.35 -4.90
CA VAL A 38 3.28 10.83 -3.52
C VAL A 38 3.30 9.32 -3.58
N TYR A 39 4.13 8.72 -2.75
CA TYR A 39 4.16 7.29 -2.52
C TYR A 39 3.33 6.99 -1.28
N GLU A 40 2.44 6.02 -1.40
CA GLU A 40 1.68 5.45 -0.29
C GLU A 40 2.09 4.00 -0.13
N TRP A 41 2.14 3.52 1.10
CA TRP A 41 2.49 2.12 1.34
C TRP A 41 1.88 1.53 2.60
N ILE A 42 1.90 0.21 2.63
CA ILE A 42 1.59 -0.62 3.79
C ILE A 42 2.78 -1.55 4.04
N ASP A 43 3.28 -1.56 5.27
CA ASP A 43 4.35 -2.47 5.68
C ASP A 43 3.88 -3.93 5.66
N ALA A 44 4.77 -4.85 5.30
CA ALA A 44 4.50 -6.29 5.16
C ALA A 44 3.91 -6.91 6.43
N VAL A 45 4.18 -6.33 7.61
CA VAL A 45 3.64 -6.80 8.91
C VAL A 45 2.11 -6.69 8.99
N HIS A 46 1.52 -5.79 8.20
CA HIS A 46 0.07 -5.56 8.12
C HIS A 46 -0.56 -6.30 6.93
N ILE A 47 0.21 -7.09 6.18
CA ILE A 47 -0.21 -7.76 4.95
C ILE A 47 -0.11 -9.27 5.12
N ARG A 48 -1.24 -9.96 4.96
CA ARG A 48 -1.27 -11.42 4.97
C ARG A 48 -0.66 -12.00 3.70
N TYR A 49 -1.12 -11.52 2.54
CA TYR A 49 -0.56 -11.80 1.22
C TYR A 49 -1.03 -10.77 0.19
N VAL A 50 -0.32 -10.72 -0.92
CA VAL A 50 -0.67 -9.94 -2.11
C VAL A 50 -0.94 -10.88 -3.27
N SER A 51 -2.03 -10.65 -4.00
CA SER A 51 -2.27 -11.30 -5.29
C SER A 51 -2.43 -10.26 -6.39
N TRP A 52 -2.22 -10.67 -7.63
CA TRP A 52 -2.46 -9.81 -8.78
C TRP A 52 -3.08 -10.57 -9.94
N SER A 53 -3.99 -9.91 -10.65
CA SER A 53 -4.58 -10.43 -11.88
C SER A 53 -4.86 -9.27 -12.82
N ASN A 54 -4.46 -9.42 -14.09
CA ASN A 54 -4.69 -8.42 -15.14
C ASN A 54 -4.25 -6.99 -14.75
N GLY A 55 -3.14 -6.86 -14.03
CA GLY A 55 -2.60 -5.57 -13.57
C GLY A 55 -3.31 -4.95 -12.37
N ILE A 56 -4.31 -5.63 -11.78
CA ILE A 56 -4.96 -5.23 -10.53
C ILE A 56 -4.26 -5.94 -9.39
N VAL A 57 -3.78 -5.17 -8.41
CA VAL A 57 -3.15 -5.72 -7.19
C VAL A 57 -4.17 -5.75 -6.06
N ASN A 58 -4.30 -6.89 -5.41
CA ASN A 58 -5.12 -7.10 -4.23
C ASN A 58 -4.22 -7.29 -3.01
N ILE A 59 -4.40 -6.47 -1.99
CA ILE A 59 -3.69 -6.59 -0.71
C ILE A 59 -4.69 -7.12 0.31
N MET A 60 -4.38 -8.27 0.91
CA MET A 60 -5.19 -8.85 1.97
C MET A 60 -4.60 -8.48 3.33
N PRO A 61 -5.34 -7.75 4.19
CA PRO A 61 -4.83 -7.36 5.50
C PRO A 61 -4.50 -8.56 6.41
N GLU A 62 -3.45 -8.41 7.20
CA GLU A 62 -3.17 -9.35 8.30
C GLU A 62 -4.29 -9.30 9.33
N HIS A 63 -4.68 -10.44 9.90
CA HIS A 63 -5.80 -10.53 10.85
C HIS A 63 -5.59 -9.68 12.11
N SER A 64 -4.34 -9.46 12.51
CA SER A 64 -3.99 -8.63 13.66
C SER A 64 -3.89 -7.14 13.33
N SER A 65 -3.93 -6.76 12.06
CA SER A 65 -3.79 -5.38 11.61
C SER A 65 -5.13 -4.65 11.70
N ILE A 66 -5.08 -3.35 12.00
CA ILE A 66 -6.26 -2.48 12.07
C ILE A 66 -6.98 -2.46 10.72
N LEU A 67 -6.27 -2.55 9.60
CA LEU A 67 -6.85 -2.68 8.26
C LEU A 67 -7.88 -3.81 8.16
N SER A 68 -7.67 -4.95 8.84
CA SER A 68 -8.62 -6.07 8.80
C SER A 68 -9.97 -5.75 9.45
N SER A 69 -10.01 -4.78 10.38
CA SER A 69 -11.24 -4.26 10.97
C SER A 69 -11.98 -3.27 10.07
N GLN A 70 -11.29 -2.70 9.07
CA GLN A 70 -11.80 -1.67 8.18
C GLN A 70 -12.18 -2.23 6.80
N CYS A 71 -11.47 -3.25 6.33
CA CYS A 71 -11.67 -3.82 5.01
C CYS A 71 -11.25 -5.29 4.96
N GLN A 72 -11.80 -6.02 4.00
CA GLN A 72 -11.39 -7.40 3.70
C GLN A 72 -10.24 -7.44 2.70
N CYS A 73 -10.13 -6.43 1.84
CA CYS A 73 -9.17 -6.34 0.76
C CYS A 73 -9.00 -4.88 0.35
N ILE A 74 -7.79 -4.52 -0.05
CA ILE A 74 -7.50 -3.27 -0.77
C ILE A 74 -7.21 -3.62 -2.22
N VAL A 75 -7.98 -3.02 -3.13
CA VAL A 75 -7.82 -3.21 -4.57
C VAL A 75 -7.13 -1.97 -5.15
N LEU A 76 -5.94 -2.17 -5.72
CA LEU A 76 -5.13 -1.11 -6.30
C LEU A 76 -5.13 -1.25 -7.83
N PRO A 77 -5.90 -0.40 -8.55
CA PRO A 77 -5.80 -0.27 -10.00
C PRO A 77 -4.67 0.69 -10.41
N SER A 78 -3.67 0.91 -9.55
CA SER A 78 -2.68 1.98 -9.74
C SER A 78 -1.76 1.68 -10.93
N ALA A 79 -1.40 2.75 -11.65
CA ALA A 79 -0.43 2.68 -12.76
C ALA A 79 0.97 2.22 -12.31
N PHE A 80 1.28 2.37 -11.01
CA PHE A 80 2.49 1.86 -10.40
C PHE A 80 2.17 1.22 -9.06
N VAL A 81 2.54 -0.06 -8.93
CA VAL A 81 2.57 -0.79 -7.67
C VAL A 81 3.93 -1.51 -7.58
N TRP A 82 4.58 -1.36 -6.45
CA TRP A 82 5.81 -2.05 -6.09
C TRP A 82 5.54 -2.98 -4.92
N VAL A 83 5.83 -4.26 -5.10
CA VAL A 83 5.72 -5.26 -4.04
C VAL A 83 7.12 -5.63 -3.59
N GLY A 84 7.47 -5.24 -2.36
CA GLY A 84 8.79 -5.51 -1.79
C GLY A 84 9.09 -7.00 -1.67
N LYS A 85 10.37 -7.36 -1.78
CA LYS A 85 10.83 -8.77 -1.79
C LYS A 85 10.48 -9.57 -0.54
N GLU A 86 10.23 -8.90 0.59
CA GLU A 86 9.85 -9.53 1.86
C GLU A 86 8.32 -9.61 2.04
N VAL A 87 7.54 -9.11 1.08
CA VAL A 87 6.08 -9.22 1.08
C VAL A 87 5.67 -10.60 0.57
N LYS A 88 4.76 -11.26 1.29
CA LYS A 88 4.18 -12.55 0.89
C LYS A 88 3.29 -12.36 -0.35
N VAL A 89 3.50 -13.18 -1.37
CA VAL A 89 2.73 -13.14 -2.63
C VAL A 89 2.07 -14.49 -2.92
N GLY A 90 0.92 -14.49 -3.62
CA GLY A 90 0.16 -15.70 -3.95
C GLY A 90 -0.85 -15.53 -5.08
#